data_AF-A0A6L6X9A7-F1
#
_entry.id   AF-A0A6L6X9A7-F1
#
_cell.length_a   1.000
_cell.length_b   1.000
_cell.length_c   1.000
_cell.angle_alpha   90.00
_cell.angle_beta   90.00
_cell.angle_gamma   90.00
#
_symmetry.space_group_name_H-M   'P 1'
#
loop_
_entity.id
_entity.type
_entity.pdbx_description
1 polymer ?
#
loop_
_entity_poly.entity_id
_entity_poly.type
_entity_poly.pdbx_seq_one_letter_code
_entity_poly.pdbx_strand_id
1 'polypeptide(L)'
;MKELIPVVAGFLLTTVLGGLLGFFFERRTWAHQHYVQTQERGRGVLVFEEVSRLLDKRLYRLRLLYWSLAADTDVRSERSESRMEDYGQVLYEWNDSINRNLALIQQYFGIALRDRLDYRIGAAFVELGQAVEAMWRRFDNDPGTASRERINDVLLTKLGSQIYHHNLDMIRAIQGGAVGWLVVENRRPPERNGEAHQSA
;
A
#
# COMPACT_ATOMS: atom_id res chain seq x y z
N MET A 1 -36.59 58.47 16.94
CA MET A 1 -35.65 58.23 15.82
C MET A 1 -34.17 58.37 16.21
N LYS A 2 -33.76 59.37 17.00
CA LYS A 2 -32.35 59.55 17.39
C LYS A 2 -31.74 58.39 18.22
N GLU A 3 -32.55 57.67 18.99
CA GLU A 3 -32.08 56.55 19.83
C GLU A 3 -31.84 55.22 19.10
N LEU A 4 -32.35 55.06 17.87
CA LEU A 4 -32.13 53.86 17.07
C LEU A 4 -30.76 53.83 16.38
N ILE A 5 -30.19 55.01 16.13
CA ILE A 5 -28.91 55.20 15.44
C ILE A 5 -27.75 54.49 16.18
N PRO A 6 -27.54 54.66 17.50
CA PRO A 6 -26.43 54.00 18.20
C PRO A 6 -26.58 52.48 18.26
N VAL A 7 -27.81 51.95 18.33
CA VAL A 7 -28.07 50.51 18.37
C VAL A 7 -27.73 49.85 17.03
N VAL A 8 -28.20 50.45 15.93
CA VAL A 8 -27.88 49.98 14.58
C VAL A 8 -26.37 50.09 14.30
N ALA A 9 -25.74 51.20 14.71
CA ALA A 9 -24.30 51.38 14.56
C ALA A 9 -23.49 50.35 15.35
N GLY A 10 -23.87 50.05 16.60
CA GLY A 10 -23.21 49.03 17.42
C GLY A 10 -23.36 47.61 16.84
N PHE A 11 -24.54 47.27 16.33
CA PHE A 11 -24.79 46.00 15.67
C PHE A 11 -23.97 45.84 14.37
N LEU A 12 -23.90 46.88 13.54
CA LEU A 12 -23.08 46.87 12.33
C LEU A 12 -21.59 46.77 12.68
N LEU A 13 -21.13 47.52 13.68
CA LEU A 13 -19.74 47.50 14.12
C LEU A 13 -19.32 46.12 14.63
N THR A 14 -20.14 45.51 15.48
CA THR A 14 -19.89 44.15 16.01
C THR A 14 -19.96 43.08 14.93
N THR A 15 -20.87 43.20 13.96
CA THR A 15 -20.96 42.28 12.83
C THR A 15 -19.73 42.38 11.92
N VAL A 16 -19.27 43.59 11.62
CA VAL A 16 -18.08 43.82 10.79
C VAL A 16 -16.81 43.33 11.52
N LEU A 17 -16.67 43.65 12.80
CA LEU A 17 -15.54 43.19 13.61
C LEU A 17 -15.54 41.66 13.76
N GLY A 18 -16.71 41.07 14.03
CA GLY A 18 -16.88 39.62 14.11
C GLY A 18 -16.57 38.92 12.78
N GLY A 19 -17.04 39.47 11.66
CA GLY A 19 -16.75 38.96 10.32
C GLY A 19 -15.26 39.05 9.94
N LEU A 20 -14.60 40.15 10.28
CA LEU A 20 -13.15 40.31 10.07
C LEU A 20 -12.33 39.34 10.91
N LEU A 21 -12.71 39.13 12.18
CA LEU A 21 -12.09 38.14 13.06
C LEU A 21 -12.29 36.71 12.53
N GLY A 22 -13.52 36.37 12.13
CA GLY A 22 -13.85 35.08 11.51
C GLY A 22 -13.00 34.82 10.26
N PHE A 23 -12.97 35.78 9.34
CA PHE A 23 -12.16 35.69 8.12
C PHE A 23 -10.67 35.50 8.41
N PHE A 24 -10.13 36.19 9.42
CA PHE A 24 -8.73 36.05 9.81
C PHE A 24 -8.41 34.66 10.36
N PHE A 25 -9.25 34.12 11.25
CA PHE A 25 -9.08 32.78 11.81
C PHE A 25 -9.28 31.68 10.78
N GLU A 26 -10.26 31.83 9.90
CA GLU A 26 -10.45 30.94 8.76
C GLU A 26 -9.18 30.93 7.92
N ARG A 27 -8.74 32.08 7.41
CA ARG A 27 -7.57 32.15 6.52
C ARG A 27 -6.32 31.51 7.13
N ARG A 28 -6.08 31.69 8.43
CA ARG A 28 -4.95 31.05 9.13
C ARG A 28 -5.09 29.54 9.21
N THR A 29 -6.30 29.05 9.52
CA THR A 29 -6.59 27.62 9.59
C THR A 29 -6.46 26.95 8.22
N TRP A 30 -6.97 27.59 7.17
CA TRP A 30 -6.85 27.16 5.78
C TRP A 30 -5.38 27.03 5.34
N ALA A 31 -4.56 28.05 5.62
CA ALA A 31 -3.14 28.02 5.27
C ALA A 31 -2.40 26.87 5.97
N HIS A 32 -2.71 26.63 7.24
CA HIS A 32 -2.09 25.53 8.00
C HIS A 32 -2.54 24.16 7.49
N GLN A 33 -3.84 23.98 7.24
CA GLN A 33 -4.38 22.73 6.71
C GLN A 33 -3.80 22.40 5.33
N HIS A 34 -3.71 23.39 4.43
CA HIS A 34 -3.13 23.21 3.10
C HIS A 34 -1.63 22.84 3.19
N TYR A 35 -0.88 23.46 4.10
CA TYR A 35 0.53 23.13 4.32
C TYR A 35 0.71 21.69 4.80
N VAL A 36 -0.04 21.27 5.83
CA VAL A 36 0.00 19.90 6.36
C VAL A 36 -0.40 18.89 5.29
N GLN A 37 -1.46 19.15 4.54
CA GLN A 37 -1.92 18.25 3.47
C GLN A 37 -0.87 18.08 2.36
N THR A 38 -0.16 19.16 2.00
CA THR A 38 0.92 19.10 1.01
C THR A 38 2.09 18.25 1.53
N GLN A 39 2.45 18.41 2.80
CA GLN A 39 3.52 17.63 3.42
C GLN A 39 3.16 16.14 3.53
N GLU A 40 1.94 15.82 3.97
CA GLU A 40 1.44 14.44 4.07
C GLU A 40 1.38 13.77 2.70
N ARG A 41 0.96 14.49 1.65
CA ARG A 41 1.00 14.01 0.27
C ARG A 41 2.43 13.69 -0.18
N GLY A 42 3.39 14.57 0.11
CA GLY A 42 4.80 14.35 -0.20
C GLY A 42 5.35 13.10 0.49
N ARG A 43 5.02 12.89 1.76
CA ARG A 43 5.39 11.65 2.48
C ARG A 43 4.71 10.42 1.89
N GLY A 44 3.43 10.52 1.54
CA GLY A 44 2.70 9.45 0.86
C GLY A 44 3.36 9.01 -0.44
N VAL A 45 3.88 9.94 -1.24
CA VAL A 45 4.65 9.61 -2.46
C VAL A 45 5.88 8.78 -2.14
N LEU A 46 6.67 9.16 -1.13
CA LEU A 46 7.86 8.40 -0.73
C LEU A 46 7.52 6.98 -0.26
N VAL A 47 6.44 6.84 0.53
CA VAL A 47 5.96 5.53 0.98
C VAL A 47 5.50 4.68 -0.21
N PHE A 48 4.76 5.28 -1.14
CA PHE A 48 4.35 4.62 -2.38
C PHE A 48 5.55 4.10 -3.16
N GLU A 49 6.55 4.95 -3.43
CA GLU A 49 7.75 4.59 -4.19
C GLU A 49 8.54 3.46 -3.51
N GLU A 50 8.70 3.52 -2.19
CA GLU A 50 9.41 2.50 -1.42
C GLU A 50 8.70 1.14 -1.51
N VAL A 51 7.39 1.12 -1.25
CA VAL A 51 6.57 -0.10 -1.25
C VAL A 51 6.45 -0.68 -2.66
N SER A 52 6.16 0.16 -3.67
CA SER A 52 5.99 -0.30 -5.05
C SER A 52 7.29 -0.90 -5.59
N ARG A 53 8.42 -0.22 -5.36
CA ARG A 53 9.75 -0.71 -5.76
C ARG A 53 10.05 -2.08 -5.15
N LEU A 54 9.76 -2.25 -3.87
CA LEU A 54 10.02 -3.50 -3.16
C LEU A 54 9.12 -4.65 -3.66
N LEU A 55 7.83 -4.37 -3.88
CA LEU A 55 6.88 -5.33 -4.45
C LEU A 55 7.31 -5.79 -5.85
N ASP A 56 7.65 -4.84 -6.72
CA ASP A 56 8.08 -5.13 -8.10
C ASP A 56 9.40 -5.89 -8.12
N LYS A 57 10.37 -5.48 -7.29
CA LYS A 57 11.65 -6.17 -7.13
C LYS A 57 11.43 -7.62 -6.70
N ARG A 58 10.59 -7.85 -5.68
CA ARG A 58 10.32 -9.20 -5.16
C ARG A 58 9.63 -10.07 -6.21
N LEU A 59 8.60 -9.55 -6.88
CA LEU A 59 7.90 -10.26 -7.94
C LEU A 59 8.83 -10.61 -9.11
N TYR A 60 9.71 -9.69 -9.50
CA TYR A 60 10.67 -9.90 -10.56
C TYR A 60 11.68 -11.02 -10.21
N ARG A 61 12.27 -10.98 -9.02
CA ARG A 61 13.22 -12.04 -8.59
C ARG A 61 12.56 -13.40 -8.49
N LEU A 62 11.32 -13.45 -7.95
CA LEU A 62 10.51 -14.65 -7.91
C LEU A 62 10.27 -15.23 -9.31
N ARG A 63 9.89 -14.39 -10.29
CA ARG A 63 9.70 -14.80 -11.69
C ARG A 63 10.98 -15.34 -12.32
N LEU A 64 12.09 -14.66 -12.12
CA LEU A 64 13.39 -15.07 -12.67
C LEU A 64 13.81 -16.44 -12.15
N LEU A 65 13.67 -16.66 -10.84
CA LEU A 65 13.97 -17.94 -10.22
C LEU A 65 13.00 -19.02 -10.72
N TYR A 66 11.69 -18.78 -10.67
CA TYR A 66 10.71 -19.72 -11.17
C TYR A 66 11.00 -20.17 -12.62
N TRP A 67 11.24 -19.23 -13.53
CA TRP A 67 11.55 -19.57 -14.93
C TRP A 67 12.88 -20.29 -15.10
N SER A 68 13.86 -20.07 -14.20
CA SER A 68 15.11 -20.83 -14.23
C SER A 68 14.90 -22.29 -13.84
N LEU A 69 14.06 -22.54 -12.84
CA LEU A 69 13.73 -23.89 -12.38
C LEU A 69 12.78 -24.61 -13.35
N ALA A 70 11.84 -23.88 -13.96
CA ALA A 70 10.85 -24.45 -14.86
C ALA A 70 11.41 -24.83 -16.25
N ALA A 71 12.55 -24.27 -16.65
CA ALA A 71 13.19 -24.56 -17.93
C ALA A 71 13.88 -25.94 -17.98
N ASP A 72 14.04 -26.62 -16.83
CA ASP A 72 14.63 -27.97 -16.69
C ASP A 72 16.06 -28.10 -17.28
N THR A 73 16.71 -26.97 -17.55
CA THR A 73 18.10 -26.88 -17.99
C THR A 73 18.96 -26.59 -16.78
N ASP A 74 19.81 -27.55 -16.41
CA ASP A 74 20.81 -27.47 -15.33
C ASP A 74 20.40 -26.54 -14.17
N VAL A 75 19.52 -27.06 -13.31
CA VAL A 75 18.95 -26.30 -12.19
C VAL A 75 20.01 -25.88 -11.17
N ARG A 76 21.18 -26.53 -11.19
CA ARG A 76 22.35 -26.16 -10.39
C ARG A 76 23.42 -25.42 -11.19
N SER A 77 23.06 -24.89 -12.35
CA SER A 77 23.91 -23.93 -13.05
C SER A 77 24.17 -22.71 -12.17
N GLU A 78 25.34 -22.11 -12.36
CA GLU A 78 25.74 -20.85 -11.72
C GLU A 78 24.65 -19.77 -11.83
N ARG A 79 23.92 -19.77 -12.95
CA ARG A 79 22.79 -18.85 -13.18
C ARG A 79 21.61 -19.09 -12.23
N SER A 80 21.26 -20.33 -11.95
CA SER A 80 20.13 -20.67 -11.08
C SER A 80 20.49 -20.46 -9.61
N GLU A 81 21.73 -20.79 -9.20
CA GLU A 81 22.27 -20.46 -7.87
C GLU A 81 22.24 -18.95 -7.62
N SER A 82 22.78 -18.15 -8.55
CA SER A 82 22.75 -16.68 -8.46
C SER A 82 21.31 -16.13 -8.36
N ARG A 83 20.34 -16.73 -9.05
CA ARG A 83 18.92 -16.33 -8.96
C ARG A 83 18.29 -16.68 -7.61
N MET A 84 18.70 -17.79 -7.00
CA MET A 84 18.26 -18.18 -5.66
C MET A 84 18.83 -17.22 -4.62
N GLU A 85 20.10 -16.85 -4.73
CA GLU A 85 20.72 -15.83 -3.87
C GLU A 85 20.02 -14.47 -3.98
N ASP A 86 19.80 -13.99 -5.21
CA ASP A 86 19.06 -12.75 -5.49
C ASP A 86 17.65 -12.77 -4.88
N TYR A 87 16.97 -13.91 -4.97
CA TYR A 87 15.64 -14.10 -4.39
C TYR A 87 15.70 -14.10 -2.85
N GLY A 88 16.67 -14.80 -2.25
CA GLY A 88 16.92 -14.77 -0.81
C GLY A 88 17.18 -13.35 -0.30
N GLN A 89 18.00 -12.57 -1.01
CA GLN A 89 18.30 -11.19 -0.65
C GLN A 89 17.04 -10.31 -0.59
N VAL A 90 16.14 -10.41 -1.59
CA VAL A 90 14.91 -9.62 -1.57
C VAL A 90 13.92 -10.10 -0.51
N LEU A 91 13.95 -11.39 -0.13
CA LEU A 91 13.18 -11.87 1.02
C LEU A 91 13.65 -11.25 2.34
N TYR A 92 14.96 -11.11 2.54
CA TYR A 92 15.50 -10.41 3.71
C TYR A 92 15.08 -8.94 3.71
N GLU A 93 15.27 -8.22 2.59
CA GLU A 93 14.84 -6.81 2.47
C GLU A 93 13.33 -6.64 2.76
N TRP A 94 12.50 -7.58 2.27
CA TRP A 94 11.07 -7.60 2.56
C TRP A 94 10.77 -7.80 4.05
N ASN A 95 11.36 -8.83 4.66
CA ASN A 95 11.08 -9.17 6.05
C ASN A 95 11.53 -8.06 7.01
N ASP A 96 12.67 -7.43 6.74
CA ASP A 96 13.20 -6.35 7.57
C ASP A 96 12.32 -5.08 7.51
N SER A 97 11.65 -4.85 6.38
CA SER A 97 10.86 -3.64 6.13
C SER A 97 9.35 -3.80 6.28
N ILE A 98 8.82 -5.04 6.38
CA ILE A 98 7.37 -5.29 6.26
C ILE A 98 6.54 -4.56 7.33
N ASN A 99 6.95 -4.60 8.59
CA ASN A 99 6.20 -3.96 9.67
C ASN A 99 6.18 -2.43 9.53
N ARG A 100 7.31 -1.84 9.12
CA ARG A 100 7.41 -0.41 8.83
C ARG A 100 6.51 -0.04 7.65
N ASN A 101 6.55 -0.81 6.58
CA ASN A 101 5.73 -0.57 5.38
C ASN A 101 4.23 -0.70 5.68
N LEU A 102 3.80 -1.71 6.44
CA LEU A 102 2.40 -1.87 6.86
C LEU A 102 1.92 -0.70 7.71
N ALA A 103 2.72 -0.24 8.68
CA ALA A 103 2.39 0.90 9.51
C ALA A 103 2.27 2.19 8.68
N LEU A 104 3.22 2.43 7.76
CA LEU A 104 3.19 3.59 6.87
C LEU A 104 1.99 3.53 5.92
N ILE A 105 1.69 2.38 5.32
CA ILE A 105 0.52 2.25 4.44
C ILE A 105 -0.76 2.53 5.21
N GLN A 106 -0.92 1.99 6.41
CA GLN A 106 -2.08 2.28 7.24
C GLN A 106 -2.18 3.78 7.56
N GLN A 107 -1.06 4.41 7.95
CA GLN A 107 -1.03 5.83 8.28
C GLN A 107 -1.41 6.74 7.11
N TYR A 108 -0.90 6.46 5.91
CA TYR A 108 -1.05 7.35 4.75
C TYR A 108 -2.19 6.97 3.81
N PHE A 109 -2.53 5.69 3.71
CA PHE A 109 -3.49 5.16 2.74
C PHE A 109 -4.63 4.37 3.39
N GLY A 110 -4.59 4.19 4.71
CA GLY A 110 -5.65 3.53 5.45
C GLY A 110 -5.52 2.02 5.55
N ILE A 111 -6.31 1.46 6.47
CA ILE A 111 -6.31 0.05 6.84
C ILE A 111 -6.69 -0.88 5.68
N ALA A 112 -7.59 -0.47 4.79
CA ALA A 112 -8.01 -1.31 3.65
C ALA A 112 -6.84 -1.63 2.69
N LEU A 113 -5.94 -0.65 2.45
CA LEU A 113 -4.74 -0.90 1.66
C LEU A 113 -3.72 -1.72 2.44
N ARG A 114 -3.53 -1.46 3.75
CA ARG A 114 -2.67 -2.26 4.61
C ARG A 114 -3.08 -3.73 4.64
N ASP A 115 -4.37 -4.01 4.82
CA ASP A 115 -4.91 -5.37 4.88
C ASP A 115 -4.80 -6.09 3.53
N ARG A 116 -4.97 -5.36 2.42
CA ARG A 116 -4.74 -5.92 1.09
C ARG A 116 -3.27 -6.32 0.91
N LEU A 117 -2.33 -5.48 1.35
CA LEU A 117 -0.91 -5.81 1.28
C LEU A 117 -0.59 -7.05 2.11
N ASP A 118 -1.08 -7.12 3.35
CA ASP A 118 -0.77 -8.20 4.29
C ASP A 118 -1.46 -9.52 3.87
N TYR A 119 -2.79 -9.53 3.84
CA TYR A 119 -3.57 -10.75 3.73
C TYR A 119 -3.79 -11.25 2.31
N ARG A 120 -3.61 -10.42 1.28
CA ARG A 120 -3.76 -10.85 -0.12
C ARG A 120 -2.42 -10.95 -0.83
N ILE A 121 -1.68 -9.84 -0.91
CA ILE A 121 -0.41 -9.80 -1.63
C ILE A 121 0.66 -10.60 -0.88
N GLY A 122 0.78 -10.39 0.44
CA GLY A 122 1.71 -11.11 1.30
C GLY A 122 1.45 -12.62 1.29
N ALA A 123 0.19 -13.03 1.46
CA ALA A 123 -0.21 -14.44 1.38
C ALA A 123 0.16 -15.09 0.03
N ALA A 124 -0.12 -14.41 -1.10
CA ALA A 124 0.25 -14.91 -2.42
C ALA A 124 1.77 -15.02 -2.62
N PHE A 125 2.56 -14.10 -2.07
CA PHE A 125 4.01 -14.22 -2.07
C PHE A 125 4.51 -15.41 -1.25
N VAL A 126 3.90 -15.68 -0.10
CA VAL A 126 4.25 -16.84 0.73
C VAL A 126 3.94 -18.14 -0.02
N GLU A 127 2.75 -18.26 -0.60
CA GLU A 127 2.35 -19.44 -1.37
C GLU A 127 3.29 -19.70 -2.55
N LEU A 128 3.54 -18.68 -3.38
CA LEU A 128 4.46 -18.82 -4.52
C LEU A 128 5.91 -19.06 -4.08
N GLY A 129 6.35 -18.42 -2.99
CA GLY A 129 7.70 -18.60 -2.44
C GLY A 129 7.94 -20.03 -1.95
N GLN A 130 6.98 -20.59 -1.20
CA GLN A 130 7.02 -21.99 -0.76
C GLN A 130 7.07 -22.95 -1.95
N ALA A 131 6.30 -22.67 -3.01
CA ALA A 131 6.32 -23.49 -4.23
C ALA A 131 7.70 -23.45 -4.93
N VAL A 132 8.29 -22.26 -5.11
CA VAL A 132 9.64 -22.12 -5.69
C VAL A 132 10.69 -22.82 -4.83
N GLU A 133 10.65 -22.66 -3.51
CA GLU A 133 11.60 -23.31 -2.62
C GLU A 133 11.46 -24.84 -2.61
N ALA A 134 10.22 -25.34 -2.69
CA ALA A 134 9.98 -26.77 -2.83
C ALA A 134 10.55 -27.31 -4.14
N MET A 135 10.40 -26.58 -5.25
CA MET A 135 11.04 -26.93 -6.52
C MET A 135 12.56 -26.97 -6.35
N TRP A 136 13.16 -25.92 -5.77
CA TRP A 136 14.61 -25.83 -5.53
C TRP A 136 15.16 -27.02 -4.74
N ARG A 137 14.54 -27.35 -3.60
CA ARG A 137 14.97 -28.45 -2.71
C ARG A 137 14.79 -29.84 -3.32
N ARG A 138 13.84 -30.04 -4.23
CA ARG A 138 13.65 -31.35 -4.87
C ARG A 138 14.86 -31.75 -5.71
N PHE A 139 15.52 -30.80 -6.36
CA PHE A 139 16.75 -31.08 -7.12
C PHE A 139 17.91 -31.55 -6.24
N ASP A 140 17.91 -31.28 -4.93
CA ASP A 140 18.90 -31.82 -4.00
C ASP A 140 18.64 -33.29 -3.63
N ASN A 141 17.37 -33.71 -3.67
CA ASN A 141 16.94 -35.01 -3.12
C ASN A 141 16.65 -36.07 -4.19
N ASP A 142 16.23 -35.67 -5.39
CA ASP A 142 16.00 -36.58 -6.52
C ASP A 142 16.21 -35.85 -7.86
N PRO A 143 17.46 -35.81 -8.38
CA PRO A 143 17.76 -35.18 -9.66
C PRO A 143 17.17 -35.91 -10.88
N GLY A 144 16.54 -37.09 -10.68
CA GLY A 144 16.02 -37.95 -11.76
C GLY A 144 14.52 -37.85 -12.00
N THR A 145 13.72 -37.38 -11.04
CA THR A 145 12.27 -37.22 -11.19
C THR A 145 11.89 -35.75 -11.33
N ALA A 146 12.16 -35.19 -12.51
CA ALA A 146 11.59 -33.91 -12.94
C ALA A 146 10.07 -34.04 -13.15
N SER A 147 9.31 -34.14 -12.06
CA SER A 147 7.87 -33.99 -12.12
C SER A 147 7.56 -32.52 -12.40
N ARG A 148 6.82 -32.27 -13.49
CA ARG A 148 6.42 -30.96 -14.03
C ARG A 148 5.40 -30.23 -13.12
N GLU A 149 5.63 -30.20 -11.82
CA GLU A 149 4.82 -29.40 -10.91
C GLU A 149 5.23 -27.94 -11.10
N ARG A 150 4.75 -27.36 -12.21
CA ARG A 150 4.91 -25.94 -12.50
C ARG A 150 4.15 -25.18 -11.43
N ILE A 151 4.78 -24.14 -10.92
CA ILE A 151 4.07 -23.12 -10.17
C ILE A 151 2.87 -22.68 -10.99
N ASN A 152 1.79 -22.39 -10.28
CA ASN A 152 0.58 -21.90 -10.91
C ASN A 152 0.86 -20.55 -11.60
N ASP A 153 1.16 -20.57 -12.90
CA ASP A 153 1.39 -19.38 -13.73
C ASP A 153 0.22 -18.38 -13.61
N VAL A 154 -1.00 -18.89 -13.38
CA VAL A 154 -2.19 -18.08 -13.12
C VAL A 154 -2.04 -17.31 -11.81
N LEU A 155 -1.51 -17.94 -10.75
CA LEU A 155 -1.27 -17.28 -9.46
C LEU A 155 -0.18 -16.21 -9.58
N LEU A 156 0.90 -16.47 -10.33
CA LEU A 156 1.97 -15.50 -10.56
C LEU A 156 1.50 -14.29 -11.38
N THR A 157 0.61 -14.51 -12.34
CA THR A 157 -0.04 -13.46 -13.14
C THR A 157 -1.03 -12.67 -12.28
N LYS A 158 -1.84 -13.37 -11.48
CA LYS A 158 -2.80 -12.78 -10.55
C LYS A 158 -2.11 -11.90 -9.51
N LEU A 159 -0.97 -12.33 -8.95
CA LEU A 159 -0.17 -11.52 -8.03
C LEU A 159 0.30 -10.22 -8.70
N GLY A 160 0.79 -10.30 -9.93
CA GLY A 160 1.17 -9.10 -10.69
C GLY A 160 0.00 -8.12 -10.88
N SER A 161 -1.19 -8.62 -11.21
CA SER A 161 -2.41 -7.81 -11.30
C SER A 161 -2.82 -7.20 -9.96
N GLN A 162 -2.71 -7.95 -8.86
CA GLN A 162 -3.00 -7.45 -7.51
C GLN A 162 -2.06 -6.31 -7.10
N ILE A 163 -0.76 -6.45 -7.36
CA ILE A 163 0.25 -5.41 -7.10
C ILE A 163 -0.06 -4.17 -7.94
N TYR A 164 -0.36 -4.34 -9.23
CA TYR A 164 -0.74 -3.22 -10.10
C TYR A 164 -1.94 -2.44 -9.57
N HIS A 165 -3.03 -3.13 -9.20
CA HIS A 165 -4.21 -2.47 -8.65
C HIS A 165 -3.95 -1.82 -7.28
N HIS A 166 -3.13 -2.43 -6.45
CA HIS A 166 -2.71 -1.84 -5.17
C HIS A 166 -1.93 -0.53 -5.39
N ASN A 167 -0.98 -0.53 -6.33
CA ASN A 167 -0.21 0.66 -6.71
C ASN A 167 -1.11 1.76 -7.30
N LEU A 168 -2.06 1.40 -8.17
CA LEU A 168 -3.03 2.36 -8.71
C LEU A 168 -3.90 3.00 -7.63
N ASP A 169 -4.34 2.24 -6.63
CA ASP A 169 -5.17 2.79 -5.56
C ASP A 169 -4.37 3.77 -4.69
N MET A 170 -3.08 3.51 -4.43
CA MET A 170 -2.19 4.49 -3.78
C MET A 170 -2.01 5.77 -4.62
N ILE A 171 -1.80 5.64 -5.93
CA ILE A 171 -1.68 6.78 -6.85
C ILE A 171 -2.96 7.62 -6.84
N ARG A 172 -4.14 6.96 -6.91
CA ARG A 172 -5.44 7.63 -6.85
C ARG A 172 -5.63 8.36 -5.53
N ALA A 173 -5.22 7.76 -4.41
CA ALA A 173 -5.26 8.42 -3.11
C ALA A 173 -4.39 9.68 -3.09
N ILE A 174 -3.15 9.60 -3.61
CA ILE A 174 -2.23 10.74 -3.75
C ILE A 174 -2.84 11.84 -4.62
N GLN A 175 -3.41 11.48 -5.78
CA GLN A 175 -3.99 12.43 -6.72
C GLN A 175 -5.25 13.10 -6.17
N GLY A 176 -6.11 12.34 -5.49
CA GLY A 176 -7.35 12.80 -4.88
C GLY A 176 -7.18 13.52 -3.55
N GLY A 177 -5.97 13.63 -3.01
CA GLY A 177 -5.71 14.26 -1.70
C GLY A 177 -6.20 13.43 -0.51
N ALA A 178 -6.53 12.15 -0.72
CA ALA A 178 -6.95 11.20 0.30
C ALA A 178 -5.74 10.52 0.97
N VAL A 179 -4.73 11.32 1.33
CA VAL A 179 -3.49 10.86 1.97
C VAL A 179 -3.32 11.45 3.36
N GLY A 180 -2.85 10.62 4.29
CA GLY A 180 -2.45 11.04 5.63
C GLY A 180 -3.52 10.80 6.70
N TRP A 181 -3.13 11.05 7.96
CA TRP A 181 -3.93 10.72 9.14
C TRP A 181 -5.24 11.51 9.27
N LEU A 182 -5.28 12.71 8.69
CA LEU A 182 -6.45 13.60 8.78
C LEU A 182 -7.64 13.07 7.98
N VAL A 183 -7.42 12.17 7.01
CA VAL A 183 -8.48 11.54 6.22
C VAL A 183 -9.24 10.54 7.09
N VAL A 184 -10.52 10.80 7.31
CA VAL A 184 -11.39 9.99 8.19
C VAL A 184 -11.48 8.54 7.72
N GLU A 185 -11.52 8.33 6.39
CA GLU A 185 -11.52 7.01 5.74
C GLU A 185 -10.34 6.13 6.21
N ASN A 186 -9.18 6.73 6.43
CA ASN A 186 -7.97 6.00 6.82
C ASN A 186 -8.00 5.50 8.27
N ARG A 187 -8.91 6.03 9.10
CA ARG A 187 -9.05 5.68 10.52
C ARG A 187 -10.11 4.60 10.78
N ARG A 188 -11.01 4.36 9.82
CA ARG A 188 -12.10 3.40 10.00
C ARG A 188 -11.63 2.01 9.56
N PRO A 189 -11.75 0.97 10.39
CA PRO A 189 -11.70 -0.41 9.89
C PRO A 189 -12.76 -0.57 8.79
N PRO A 190 -12.50 -1.37 7.74
CA PRO A 190 -13.47 -1.54 6.68
C PRO A 190 -14.77 -2.06 7.31
N GLU A 191 -15.89 -1.40 7.00
CA GLU A 191 -17.20 -1.89 7.43
C GLU A 191 -17.35 -3.33 6.96
N ARG A 192 -17.61 -4.24 7.90
CA ARG A 192 -17.81 -5.66 7.67
C ARG A 192 -19.16 -5.85 6.97
N ASN A 193 -19.27 -5.42 5.72
CA ASN A 193 -20.45 -5.62 4.89
C ASN A 193 -20.54 -7.10 4.54
N GLY A 194 -21.28 -7.88 5.35
CA GLY A 194 -21.46 -9.31 5.10
C GLY A 194 -22.15 -10.16 6.16
N GLU A 195 -22.64 -9.64 7.29
CA GLU A 195 -23.54 -10.39 8.18
C GLU A 195 -24.97 -9.86 8.02
N ALA A 196 -25.52 -10.03 6.82
CA ALA A 196 -26.97 -9.98 6.65
C ALA A 196 -27.54 -11.27 7.23
N HIS A 197 -28.26 -11.11 8.35
CA HIS A 197 -29.12 -12.09 9.00
C HIS A 197 -29.74 -13.11 8.03
N GLN A 198 -29.29 -14.37 8.10
CA GLN A 198 -30.19 -15.50 7.90
C GLN A 198 -30.72 -15.91 9.27
N SER A 199 -31.86 -15.31 9.63
CA SER A 199 -32.76 -15.83 10.65
C SER A 199 -34.17 -15.70 10.12
N ALA A 200 -34.61 -16.73 9.42
CA ALA A 200 -35.99 -17.22 9.32
C ALA A 200 -35.97 -18.56 8.58
#